data_AF-A0A958HI19-F1
#
_entry.id   AF-A0A958HI19-F1
#
_cell.length_a   1.000
_cell.length_b   1.000
_cell.length_c   1.000
_cell.angle_alpha   90.00
_cell.angle_beta   90.00
_cell.angle_gamma   90.00
#
_symmetry.space_group_name_H-M   'P 1'
#
loop_
_entity.id
_entity.type
_entity.pdbx_description
1 polymer ?
#
loop_
_entity_poly.entity_id
_entity_poly.type
_entity_poly.pdbx_seq_one_letter_code
_entity_poly.pdbx_strand_id
1 'polypeptide(L)'
;MIPVIIIGALALVGIAVAAIAFPLLREREDPDSVEIREDLDTVTDPLVELEGRRDAVYQAIRELRFDYDVGKVSETDYNIFDTQLKAQAVTVLKEIDALQAAEADTALNDSLEAEIAALRHVNGNGPVKTVPRQPVPAGGIAVNFCPQCGTKVRSGDKFCGTCGAVVG
;
A
#
# COMPACT_ATOMS: atom_id res chain seq x y z
N MET A 1 -0.04 38.57 38.97
CA MET A 1 0.49 37.90 37.75
C MET A 1 0.95 36.48 38.03
N ILE A 2 1.91 36.28 38.94
CA ILE A 2 2.38 34.94 39.37
C ILE A 2 1.25 33.96 39.73
N PRO A 3 0.22 34.32 40.52
CA PRO A 3 -0.85 33.36 40.86
C PRO A 3 -1.72 32.96 39.65
N VAL A 4 -1.90 33.86 38.69
CA VAL A 4 -2.69 33.59 37.46
C VAL A 4 -1.95 32.62 36.54
N ILE A 5 -0.62 32.75 36.47
CA ILE A 5 0.24 31.86 35.69
C ILE A 5 0.24 30.45 36.29
N ILE A 6 0.33 30.33 37.62
CA ILE A 6 0.32 29.03 38.31
C ILE A 6 -1.03 28.32 38.09
N ILE A 7 -2.14 29.05 38.21
CA ILE A 7 -3.48 28.48 37.98
C ILE A 7 -3.64 28.02 36.53
N GLY A 8 -3.18 28.83 35.56
CA GLY A 8 -3.20 28.44 34.15
C GLY A 8 -2.37 27.20 33.86
N ALA A 9 -1.17 27.10 34.44
CA ALA A 9 -0.29 25.93 34.27
C ALA A 9 -0.91 24.66 34.86
N LEU A 10 -1.50 24.73 36.06
CA LEU A 10 -2.17 23.58 36.69
C LEU A 10 -3.41 23.13 35.90
N ALA A 11 -4.20 24.07 35.36
CA ALA A 11 -5.34 23.74 34.51
C ALA A 11 -4.90 23.02 33.23
N LEU A 12 -3.83 23.49 32.58
CA LEU A 12 -3.31 22.89 31.35
C LEU A 12 -2.78 21.47 31.60
N VAL A 13 -2.03 21.26 32.69
CA VAL A 13 -1.57 19.92 33.10
C VAL A 13 -2.76 19.02 33.42
N GLY A 14 -3.77 19.51 34.13
CA GLY A 14 -4.99 18.76 34.42
C GLY A 14 -5.73 18.33 33.16
N ILE A 15 -5.84 19.22 32.16
CA ILE A 15 -6.46 18.91 30.86
C ILE A 15 -5.65 17.87 30.10
N ALA A 16 -4.32 17.99 30.07
CA ALA A 16 -3.45 17.02 29.40
C ALA A 16 -3.55 15.63 30.03
N VAL A 17 -3.50 15.56 31.37
CA VAL A 17 -3.68 14.30 32.11
C VAL A 17 -5.07 13.73 31.86
N ALA A 18 -6.12 14.55 31.89
CA ALA A 18 -7.48 14.11 31.57
C ALA A 18 -7.60 13.60 30.13
N ALA A 19 -7.00 14.28 29.15
CA ALA A 19 -7.03 13.84 27.74
C ALA A 19 -6.36 12.47 27.54
N ILE A 20 -5.31 12.17 28.31
CA ILE A 20 -4.59 10.90 28.27
C ILE A 20 -5.30 9.82 29.09
N ALA A 21 -5.87 10.18 30.25
CA ALA A 21 -6.51 9.24 31.17
C ALA A 21 -7.97 8.92 30.77
N PHE A 22 -8.66 9.84 30.10
CA PHE A 22 -10.02 9.68 29.61
C PHE A 22 -10.21 8.43 28.72
N PRO A 23 -9.36 8.14 27.73
CA PRO A 23 -9.48 6.90 26.95
C PRO A 23 -9.20 5.63 27.78
N LEU A 24 -8.52 5.73 28.93
CA LEU A 24 -8.22 4.60 29.80
C LEU A 24 -9.30 4.34 30.86
N LEU A 25 -10.02 5.37 31.29
CA LEU A 25 -11.10 5.26 32.29
C LEU A 25 -12.49 5.09 31.65
N ARG A 26 -12.62 5.37 30.35
CA ARG A 26 -13.86 5.14 29.63
C ARG A 26 -13.94 3.68 29.21
N GLU A 27 -14.19 2.82 30.20
CA GLU A 27 -14.75 1.49 29.98
C GLU A 27 -16.01 1.67 29.11
N ARG A 28 -16.11 0.91 28.01
CA ARG A 28 -17.17 1.02 26.99
C ARG A 28 -18.58 1.02 27.60
N GLU A 29 -19.17 2.19 27.83
CA GLU A 29 -20.62 2.36 27.89
C GLU A 29 -21.11 2.69 26.48
N ASP A 30 -21.56 1.64 25.80
CA ASP A 30 -22.02 1.64 24.42
C ASP A 30 -23.57 1.58 24.40
N PRO A 31 -24.28 2.61 23.89
CA PRO A 31 -25.66 2.44 23.49
C PRO A 31 -25.92 2.74 22.00
N ASP A 32 -24.90 2.98 21.18
CA ASP A 32 -25.04 3.08 19.73
C ASP A 32 -23.86 2.34 19.09
N SER A 33 -23.99 1.01 19.09
CA SER A 33 -23.06 0.06 18.53
C SER A 33 -22.85 0.33 17.03
N VAL A 34 -21.94 1.25 16.73
CA VAL A 34 -21.02 1.07 15.60
C VAL A 34 -20.40 -0.29 15.87
N GLU A 35 -20.73 -1.27 15.03
CA GLU A 35 -20.14 -2.61 15.05
C GLU A 35 -18.62 -2.48 14.87
N ILE A 36 -17.90 -2.15 15.94
CA ILE A 36 -16.55 -2.62 16.16
C ILE A 36 -16.75 -4.11 16.38
N ARG A 37 -16.83 -4.85 15.27
CA ARG A 37 -16.71 -6.29 15.29
C ARG A 37 -15.44 -6.58 16.07
N GLU A 38 -15.62 -7.20 17.22
CA GLU A 38 -14.66 -8.12 17.80
C GLU A 38 -14.66 -9.37 16.91
N ASP A 39 -14.15 -9.24 15.69
CA ASP A 39 -13.42 -10.34 15.05
C ASP A 39 -12.08 -10.42 15.77
N LEU A 40 -12.14 -11.11 16.91
CA LEU A 40 -11.11 -11.98 17.41
C LEU A 40 -10.78 -13.05 16.35
N ASP A 41 -10.29 -12.63 15.19
CA ASP A 41 -9.58 -13.46 14.23
C ASP A 41 -8.14 -12.99 14.26
N THR A 42 -7.28 -13.88 14.71
CA THR A 42 -5.83 -13.85 14.65
C THR A 42 -5.34 -13.69 13.21
N VAL A 43 -5.57 -12.55 12.58
CA VAL A 43 -4.73 -12.09 11.49
C VAL A 43 -3.62 -11.32 12.18
N THR A 44 -2.63 -12.06 12.69
CA THR A 44 -1.36 -11.46 13.07
C THR A 44 -0.91 -10.67 11.85
N ASP A 45 -0.87 -9.35 11.97
CA ASP A 45 -0.37 -8.48 10.91
C ASP A 45 1.00 -9.06 10.49
N PRO A 46 1.14 -9.55 9.24
CA PRO A 46 2.36 -10.22 8.80
C PRO A 46 3.61 -9.38 9.03
N LEU A 47 3.46 -8.04 8.96
CA LEU A 47 4.55 -7.11 9.25
C LEU A 47 4.97 -7.19 10.72
N VAL A 48 4.01 -7.20 11.66
CA VAL A 48 4.28 -7.29 13.11
C VAL A 48 4.97 -8.60 13.46
N GLU A 49 4.58 -9.72 12.84
CA GLU A 49 5.27 -11.01 13.05
C GLU A 49 6.74 -10.93 12.60
N LEU A 50 6.99 -10.40 11.40
CA LEU A 50 8.33 -10.27 10.86
C LEU A 50 9.19 -9.30 11.67
N GLU A 51 8.63 -8.19 12.16
CA GLU A 51 9.32 -7.27 13.05
C GLU A 51 9.71 -7.95 14.37
N GLY A 52 8.82 -8.76 14.95
CA GLY A 52 9.15 -9.58 16.12
C GLY A 52 10.30 -10.55 15.83
N ARG A 53 10.31 -11.17 14.65
CA ARG A 53 11.40 -12.07 14.22
C ARG A 53 12.72 -11.31 14.03
N ARG A 54 12.70 -10.11 13.45
CA ARG A 54 13.87 -9.22 13.32
C ARG A 54 14.47 -8.93 14.69
N ASP A 55 13.63 -8.53 15.64
CA ASP A 55 14.07 -8.13 16.98
C ASP A 55 14.68 -9.32 17.75
N ALA A 56 14.11 -10.52 17.58
CA ALA A 56 14.65 -11.75 18.13
C ALA A 56 16.05 -12.08 17.58
N VAL A 57 16.26 -11.99 16.25
CA VAL A 57 17.58 -12.23 15.65
C VAL A 57 18.59 -11.17 16.10
N TYR A 58 18.19 -9.91 16.20
CA TYR A 58 19.05 -8.85 16.69
C TYR A 58 19.44 -9.04 18.16
N GLN A 59 18.52 -9.53 18.98
CA GLN A 59 18.83 -9.88 20.36
C GLN A 59 19.82 -11.05 20.43
N ALA A 60 19.65 -12.08 19.60
CA ALA A 60 20.58 -13.19 19.53
C ALA A 60 22.00 -12.75 19.13
N ILE A 61 22.14 -11.83 18.17
CA ILE A 61 23.45 -11.27 17.79
C ILE A 61 24.08 -10.49 18.95
N ARG A 62 23.29 -9.69 19.68
CA ARG A 62 23.78 -8.94 20.85
C ARG A 62 24.27 -9.88 21.96
N GLU A 63 23.51 -10.92 22.25
CA GLU A 63 23.88 -11.92 23.26
C GLU A 63 25.15 -12.68 22.85
N LEU A 64 25.22 -13.13 21.59
CA LEU A 64 26.41 -13.81 21.06
C LEU A 64 27.67 -12.95 21.18
N ARG A 65 27.57 -11.66 20.87
CA ARG A 65 28.68 -10.72 21.00
C ARG A 65 29.08 -10.51 22.45
N PHE A 66 28.11 -10.38 23.35
CA PHE A 66 28.38 -10.30 24.78
C PHE A 66 29.11 -11.55 25.27
N ASP A 67 28.64 -12.74 24.90
CA ASP A 67 29.24 -14.02 25.29
C ASP A 67 30.68 -14.17 24.76
N TYR A 68 30.97 -13.67 23.57
CA TYR A 68 32.34 -13.58 23.04
C TYR A 68 33.20 -12.58 23.83
N ASP A 69 32.69 -11.38 24.09
CA ASP A 69 33.41 -10.33 24.80
C ASP A 69 33.77 -10.75 26.25
N VAL A 70 32.94 -11.57 26.90
CA VAL A 70 33.23 -12.16 28.23
C VAL A 70 34.04 -13.46 28.17
N GLY A 71 34.40 -13.93 26.97
CA GLY A 71 35.25 -15.10 26.75
C GLY A 71 34.58 -16.46 26.95
N LYS A 72 33.24 -16.55 26.91
CA LYS A 72 32.50 -17.83 26.97
C LYS A 72 32.52 -18.57 25.63
N VAL A 73 32.70 -17.85 24.52
CA VAL A 73 32.63 -18.38 23.15
C VAL A 73 33.98 -18.16 22.46
N SER A 74 34.44 -19.15 21.71
CA SER A 74 35.68 -19.05 20.94
C SER A 74 35.51 -18.14 19.73
N GLU A 75 36.60 -17.54 19.23
CA GLU A 75 36.56 -16.68 18.03
C GLU A 75 36.03 -17.44 16.80
N THR A 76 36.43 -18.71 16.63
CA THR A 76 35.97 -19.56 15.53
C THR A 76 34.46 -19.77 15.58
N ASP A 77 33.93 -20.13 16.76
CA ASP A 77 32.50 -20.36 16.94
C ASP A 77 31.69 -19.06 16.79
N TYR A 78 32.20 -17.96 17.35
CA TYR A 78 31.61 -16.65 17.20
C TYR A 78 31.44 -16.27 15.73
N ASN A 79 32.49 -16.40 14.92
CA ASN A 79 32.44 -16.05 13.49
C ASN A 79 31.42 -16.91 12.71
N ILE A 80 31.31 -18.20 13.05
CA ILE A 80 30.33 -19.10 12.42
C ILE A 80 28.90 -18.67 12.78
N PHE A 81 28.61 -18.48 14.07
CA PHE A 81 27.27 -18.11 14.51
C PHE A 81 26.87 -16.69 14.09
N ASP A 82 27.80 -15.73 14.14
CA ASP A 82 27.57 -14.35 13.70
C ASP A 82 27.20 -14.30 12.22
N THR A 83 27.93 -15.04 11.38
CA THR A 83 27.62 -15.11 9.94
C THR A 83 26.24 -15.70 9.68
N GLN A 84 25.86 -16.76 10.41
CA GLN A 84 24.54 -17.40 10.27
C GLN A 84 23.40 -16.48 10.73
N LEU A 85 23.54 -15.84 11.89
CA LEU A 85 22.53 -14.93 12.43
C LEU A 85 22.38 -13.68 11.54
N LYS A 86 23.46 -13.13 11.00
CA LYS A 86 23.41 -12.03 10.02
C LYS A 86 22.68 -12.44 8.74
N ALA A 87 22.92 -13.65 8.24
CA ALA A 87 22.20 -14.16 7.07
C ALA A 87 20.68 -14.29 7.35
N GLN A 88 20.30 -14.74 8.56
CA GLN A 88 18.90 -14.77 8.99
C GLN A 88 18.30 -13.36 9.06
N ALA A 89 19.01 -12.40 9.66
CA ALA A 89 18.56 -11.01 9.74
C ALA A 89 18.31 -10.40 8.34
N VAL A 90 19.24 -10.60 7.40
CA VAL A 90 19.08 -10.13 6.02
C VAL A 90 17.84 -10.75 5.35
N THR A 91 17.55 -12.02 5.65
CA THR A 91 16.36 -12.70 5.10
C THR A 91 15.08 -12.06 5.62
N VAL A 92 14.97 -11.85 6.93
CA VAL A 92 13.80 -11.21 7.55
C VAL A 92 13.61 -9.77 7.06
N LEU A 93 14.70 -9.00 6.96
CA LEU A 93 14.64 -7.62 6.45
C LEU A 93 14.11 -7.55 5.01
N LYS A 94 14.52 -8.49 4.14
CA LYS A 94 14.00 -8.55 2.77
C LYS A 94 12.50 -8.89 2.72
N GLU A 95 12.03 -9.74 3.62
CA GLU A 95 10.62 -10.07 3.73
C GLU A 95 9.80 -8.84 4.19
N ILE A 96 10.31 -8.09 5.17
CA ILE A 96 9.72 -6.83 5.62
C ILE A 96 9.67 -5.80 4.48
N ASP A 97 10.81 -5.58 3.81
CA ASP A 97 10.91 -4.62 2.69
C ASP A 97 9.91 -4.97 1.57
N ALA A 98 9.72 -6.26 1.29
CA ALA A 98 8.79 -6.73 0.26
C ALA A 98 7.32 -6.48 0.65
N LEU A 99 6.94 -6.71 1.91
CA LEU A 99 5.59 -6.41 2.39
C LEU A 99 5.32 -4.90 2.39
N GLN A 100 6.27 -4.11 2.91
CA GLN A 100 6.13 -2.66 2.94
C GLN A 100 6.05 -2.06 1.54
N ALA A 101 6.80 -2.59 0.57
CA ALA A 101 6.70 -2.17 -0.83
C ALA A 101 5.32 -2.52 -1.42
N ALA A 102 4.79 -3.72 -1.15
CA ALA A 102 3.46 -4.12 -1.63
C ALA A 102 2.34 -3.25 -1.04
N GLU A 103 2.42 -2.92 0.25
CA GLU A 103 1.48 -2.00 0.92
C GLU A 103 1.58 -0.58 0.36
N ALA A 104 2.80 -0.08 0.15
CA ALA A 104 3.03 1.24 -0.44
C ALA A 104 2.49 1.33 -1.88
N ASP A 105 2.72 0.31 -2.70
CA ASP A 105 2.18 0.23 -4.06
C ASP A 105 0.65 0.23 -4.07
N THR A 106 0.02 -0.50 -3.14
CA THR A 106 -1.44 -0.54 -2.99
C THR A 106 -1.98 0.82 -2.58
N ALA A 107 -1.40 1.44 -1.54
CA ALA A 107 -1.80 2.77 -1.08
C ALA A 107 -1.61 3.85 -2.16
N LEU A 108 -0.52 3.75 -2.94
CA LEU A 108 -0.28 4.65 -4.06
C LEU A 108 -1.33 4.46 -5.16
N ASN A 109 -1.64 3.22 -5.55
CA ASN A 109 -2.67 2.93 -6.54
C ASN A 109 -4.04 3.45 -6.10
N ASP A 110 -4.43 3.24 -4.85
CA ASP A 110 -5.70 3.73 -4.30
C ASP A 110 -5.77 5.27 -4.33
N SER A 111 -4.68 5.94 -3.96
CA SER A 111 -4.59 7.40 -4.02
C SER A 111 -4.74 7.93 -5.44
N LEU A 112 -4.11 7.26 -6.42
CA LEU A 112 -4.18 7.61 -7.83
C LEU A 112 -5.60 7.40 -8.37
N GLU A 113 -6.27 6.29 -8.00
CA GLU A 113 -7.65 6.02 -8.40
C GLU A 113 -8.62 7.07 -7.84
N ALA A 114 -8.45 7.48 -6.58
CA ALA A 114 -9.22 8.54 -5.96
C ALA A 114 -9.04 9.89 -6.69
N GLU A 115 -7.80 10.23 -7.05
CA GLU A 115 -7.51 11.45 -7.79
C GLU A 115 -8.06 11.40 -9.24
N ILE A 116 -7.93 10.27 -9.93
CA ILE A 116 -8.55 10.06 -11.26
C ILE A 116 -10.07 10.20 -11.16
N ALA A 117 -10.70 9.63 -10.14
CA ALA A 117 -12.14 9.77 -9.91
C ALA A 117 -12.52 11.23 -9.72
N ALA A 118 -11.78 11.98 -8.89
CA ALA A 118 -11.99 13.41 -8.68
C ALA A 118 -11.87 14.20 -10.00
N LEU A 119 -10.84 13.94 -10.81
CA LEU A 119 -10.64 14.61 -12.10
C LEU A 119 -11.73 14.28 -13.14
N ARG A 120 -12.27 13.06 -13.12
CA ARG A 120 -13.44 12.67 -13.95
C ARG A 120 -14.72 13.42 -13.58
N HIS A 121 -14.85 13.88 -12.34
CA HIS A 121 -16.00 14.70 -11.92
C HIS A 121 -15.88 16.17 -12.33
N VAL A 122 -14.64 16.70 -12.47
CA VAL A 122 -14.40 18.12 -12.80
C VAL A 122 -14.37 18.37 -14.32
N ASN A 123 -13.72 17.49 -15.08
CA ASN A 123 -13.81 17.51 -16.54
C ASN A 123 -15.02 16.66 -16.93
N GLY A 124 -16.14 17.30 -17.29
CA GLY A 124 -17.42 16.68 -17.66
C GLY A 124 -17.41 15.73 -18.87
N ASN A 125 -16.56 14.71 -18.86
CA ASN A 125 -16.79 13.45 -19.52
C ASN A 125 -17.29 12.48 -18.44
N GLY A 126 -18.60 12.50 -18.24
CA GLY A 126 -19.34 11.48 -17.48
C GLY A 126 -19.13 10.07 -18.04
N PRO A 127 -19.99 9.08 -17.67
CA PRO A 127 -19.81 7.68 -18.09
C PRO A 127 -19.47 7.64 -19.57
N VAL A 128 -18.46 6.84 -19.96
CA VAL A 128 -18.12 6.57 -21.36
C VAL A 128 -19.45 6.51 -22.08
N LYS A 129 -19.77 7.54 -22.88
CA LYS A 129 -20.99 7.52 -23.66
C LYS A 129 -20.77 6.28 -24.50
N THR A 130 -21.50 5.21 -24.18
CA THR A 130 -21.92 4.25 -25.17
C THR A 130 -22.56 5.15 -26.20
N VAL A 131 -21.78 5.52 -27.21
CA VAL A 131 -22.29 6.28 -28.34
C VAL A 131 -23.46 5.42 -28.79
N PRO A 132 -24.71 5.91 -28.69
CA PRO A 132 -25.84 5.15 -29.18
C PRO A 132 -25.45 4.80 -30.60
N ARG A 133 -25.41 3.50 -30.91
CA ARG A 133 -25.05 3.02 -32.24
C ARG A 133 -26.08 3.67 -33.16
N GLN A 134 -25.69 4.80 -33.74
CA GLN A 134 -26.55 5.55 -34.63
C GLN A 134 -26.84 4.59 -35.77
N PRO A 135 -28.12 4.35 -36.13
CA PRO A 135 -28.42 3.55 -37.30
C PRO A 135 -27.73 4.25 -38.46
N VAL A 136 -26.64 3.64 -38.93
CA VAL A 136 -25.91 4.13 -40.09
C VAL A 136 -26.95 4.14 -41.21
N PRO A 137 -27.16 5.27 -41.92
CA PRO A 137 -28.08 5.29 -43.04
C PRO A 137 -27.70 4.16 -43.99
N ALA A 138 -28.72 3.46 -44.51
CA ALA A 138 -28.59 2.34 -45.44
C ALA A 138 -28.10 2.82 -46.83
N GLY A 139 -26.99 3.56 -46.86
CA GLY A 139 -26.16 3.78 -48.02
C GLY A 139 -24.93 2.92 -47.86
N GLY A 140 -24.93 1.75 -48.49
CA GLY A 140 -23.79 0.83 -48.45
C GLY A 140 -22.51 1.53 -48.93
N ILE A 141 -21.57 1.75 -48.02
CA ILE A 141 -20.22 2.15 -48.37
C ILE A 141 -19.54 0.89 -48.94
N ALA A 142 -19.02 0.96 -50.16
CA ALA A 142 -18.21 -0.11 -50.73
C ALA A 142 -17.06 -0.43 -49.77
N VAL A 143 -17.10 -1.62 -49.18
CA VAL A 143 -16.03 -2.13 -48.33
C VAL A 143 -14.98 -2.71 -49.25
N ASN A 144 -13.81 -2.08 -49.31
CA ASN A 144 -12.66 -2.62 -50.04
C ASN A 144 -11.89 -3.57 -49.13
N PHE A 145 -11.17 -4.51 -49.71
CA PHE A 145 -10.26 -5.39 -48.98
C PHE A 145 -8.82 -5.01 -49.34
N CYS A 146 -7.95 -5.01 -48.34
CA CYS A 146 -6.52 -4.78 -48.54
C CYS A 146 -5.97 -5.89 -49.46
N PRO A 147 -5.33 -5.56 -50.59
CA PRO A 147 -4.79 -6.56 -51.52
C PRO A 147 -3.58 -7.31 -50.96
N GLN A 148 -2.95 -6.81 -49.90
CA GLN A 148 -1.78 -7.44 -49.27
C GLN A 148 -2.15 -8.43 -48.16
N CYS A 149 -3.12 -8.11 -47.30
CA CYS A 149 -3.45 -8.94 -46.13
C CYS A 149 -4.90 -9.41 -46.08
N GLY A 150 -5.74 -8.98 -47.03
CA GLY A 150 -7.15 -9.35 -47.10
C GLY A 150 -8.05 -8.73 -46.03
N THR A 151 -7.54 -7.83 -45.18
CA THR A 151 -8.35 -7.17 -44.16
C THR A 151 -9.29 -6.13 -44.76
N LYS A 152 -10.48 -5.97 -44.19
CA LYS A 152 -11.45 -4.94 -44.60
C LYS A 152 -10.88 -3.54 -44.37
N VAL A 153 -10.99 -2.69 -45.38
CA VAL A 153 -10.54 -1.29 -45.39
C VAL A 153 -11.74 -0.41 -45.69
N ARG A 154 -11.85 0.74 -45.01
CA ARG A 154 -12.94 1.69 -45.26
C ARG A 154 -12.59 2.57 -46.46
N SER A 155 -13.59 2.91 -47.26
CA SER A 155 -13.42 3.88 -48.35
C SER A 155 -12.96 5.23 -47.77
N GLY A 156 -11.75 5.66 -48.13
CA GLY A 156 -11.09 6.87 -47.61
C GLY A 156 -9.81 6.61 -46.82
N ASP A 157 -9.54 5.38 -46.42
CA ASP A 157 -8.29 5.01 -45.76
C ASP A 157 -7.13 5.04 -46.79
N LYS A 158 -6.04 5.75 -46.48
CA LYS A 158 -4.82 5.76 -47.32
C LYS A 158 -3.95 4.51 -47.09
N PHE A 159 -4.03 3.94 -45.89
CA PHE A 159 -3.23 2.80 -45.46
C PHE A 159 -4.10 1.78 -44.71
N CYS A 160 -3.74 0.51 -44.78
CA CYS A 160 -4.36 -0.57 -44.03
C CYS A 160 -3.91 -0.51 -42.56
N GLY A 161 -4.84 -0.36 -41.62
CA GLY A 161 -4.54 -0.34 -40.18
C GLY A 161 -4.02 -1.66 -39.60
N THR A 162 -3.99 -2.74 -40.37
CA THR A 162 -3.52 -4.07 -39.91
C THR A 162 -2.12 -4.40 -40.40
N CYS A 163 -1.82 -4.18 -41.68
CA CYS A 163 -0.51 -4.50 -42.25
C CYS A 163 0.30 -3.29 -42.72
N GLY A 164 -0.26 -2.07 -42.67
CA GLY A 164 0.40 -0.84 -43.09
C GLY A 164 0.46 -0.60 -44.60
N ALA A 165 -0.03 -1.53 -45.43
CA ALA A 165 0.00 -1.37 -46.89
C ALA A 165 -0.83 -0.17 -47.37
N VAL A 166 -0.36 0.52 -48.41
CA VAL A 166 -1.10 1.62 -49.06
C VAL A 166 -2.29 1.05 -49.82
N VAL A 167 -3.48 1.61 -49.62
CA VAL A 167 -4.77 1.09 -50.12
C VAL A 167 -5.64 2.16 -50.79
N GLY A 168 -5.11 3.38 -50.96
CA GLY A 168 -5.76 4.52 -51.61
C GLY A 168 -4.94 5.10 -52.75
#